data_AF-A0A964N4L8-F1
#
_entry.id   AF-A0A964N4L8-F1
#
_cell.length_a   1.000
_cell.length_b   1.000
_cell.length_c   1.000
_cell.angle_alpha   90.00
_cell.angle_beta   90.00
_cell.angle_gamma   90.00
#
_symmetry.space_group_name_H-M   'P 1'
#
loop_
_entity.id
_entity.type
_entity.pdbx_description
1 polymer ?
#
loop_
_entity_poly.entity_id
_entity_poly.type
_entity_poly.pdbx_seq_one_letter_code
_entity_poly.pdbx_strand_id
1 'polypeptide(L)'
;MTGLLPMAKSQQDERARAMVDEMMADILMSRTVIKDVIGVSKRLGDAVMRLADLLEGKCEPTKFAVPELVELLNYLFANKMLPRSRDVLFDRIQRDLGSAVRLTNREDPAADKTFFDQILARVVDDKGVLGGRAMAIGLCDRWARIGNFGVAAGRKRAMEAVRDKLPSGRRKFVYLLAMYGTDADAEMRGTIEIQIRDLAAQMNTISKIAPAARTEKVRLQETAAIQKLVLDSQLPERLRDPIAAKFDELVSDYIISQGVIERLDDKQLAFRERATRLVTFCASGALTIGRATTIARDTIISYLRRKDFIGEYTLGIEDPAEKRKIHQRVLRAVGAHRL
;
A
#
# COMPACT_ATOMS: atom_id res chain seq x y z
N MET A 1 -33.43 8.35 13.00
CA MET A 1 -32.22 8.38 12.15
C MET A 1 -32.51 8.60 10.65
N THR A 2 -33.76 8.50 10.19
CA THR A 2 -34.16 8.72 8.78
C THR A 2 -33.88 10.13 8.24
N GLY A 3 -33.79 11.16 9.10
CA GLY A 3 -33.43 12.54 8.71
C GLY A 3 -31.94 12.81 8.49
N LEU A 4 -31.03 11.93 8.98
CA LEU A 4 -29.59 12.09 8.80
C LEU A 4 -29.13 11.63 7.40
N LEU A 5 -29.91 10.74 6.77
CA LEU A 5 -29.63 10.14 5.48
C LEU A 5 -29.54 11.17 4.33
N PRO A 6 -30.50 12.10 4.17
CA PRO A 6 -30.38 13.16 3.16
C PRO A 6 -29.22 14.12 3.45
N MET A 7 -28.97 14.45 4.71
CA MET A 7 -27.91 15.39 5.11
C MET A 7 -26.51 14.82 4.88
N ALA A 8 -26.27 13.57 5.27
CA ALA A 8 -24.99 12.89 5.04
C ALA A 8 -24.73 12.61 3.55
N LYS A 9 -25.78 12.44 2.74
CA LYS A 9 -25.68 12.26 1.27
C LYS A 9 -25.55 13.58 0.51
N SER A 10 -25.94 14.72 1.11
CA SER A 10 -25.78 16.02 0.48
C SER A 10 -24.30 16.42 0.49
N GLN A 11 -23.63 16.33 -0.66
CA GLN A 11 -22.22 16.70 -0.81
C GLN A 11 -21.93 18.20 -0.61
N GLN A 12 -22.98 19.01 -0.44
CA GLN A 12 -22.90 20.47 -0.49
C GLN A 12 -22.66 21.14 0.89
N ASP A 13 -22.82 20.42 2.01
CA ASP A 13 -22.60 20.98 3.35
C ASP A 13 -21.52 20.20 4.12
N GLU A 14 -20.28 20.68 4.01
CA GLU A 14 -19.12 20.12 4.69
C GLU A 14 -19.24 20.18 6.22
N ARG A 15 -19.93 21.21 6.76
CA ARG A 15 -20.13 21.35 8.21
C ARG A 15 -21.14 20.32 8.72
N ALA A 16 -22.26 20.15 8.03
CA ALA A 16 -23.24 19.13 8.38
C ALA A 16 -22.59 17.72 8.35
N ARG A 17 -21.77 17.43 7.34
CA ARG A 17 -21.02 16.17 7.27
C ARG A 17 -20.05 16.00 8.44
N ALA A 18 -19.30 17.05 8.81
CA ALA A 18 -18.39 17.00 9.95
C ALA A 18 -19.12 16.73 11.28
N MET A 19 -20.28 17.37 11.49
CA MET A 19 -21.11 17.13 12.68
C MET A 19 -21.65 15.69 12.72
N VAL A 20 -22.08 15.15 11.56
CA VAL A 20 -22.49 13.74 11.47
C VAL A 20 -21.32 12.82 11.80
N ASP A 21 -20.12 13.10 11.28
CA ASP A 21 -18.95 12.29 11.58
C ASP A 21 -18.54 12.34 13.06
N GLU A 22 -18.58 13.51 13.70
CA GLU A 22 -18.35 13.65 15.14
C GLU A 22 -19.35 12.83 15.97
N MET A 23 -20.65 12.98 15.67
CA MET A 23 -21.69 12.23 16.37
C MET A 23 -21.53 10.72 16.16
N MET A 24 -21.23 10.29 14.93
CA MET A 24 -21.01 8.87 14.62
C MET A 24 -19.76 8.34 15.31
N ALA A 25 -18.69 9.13 15.41
CA ALA A 25 -17.48 8.76 16.13
C ALA A 25 -17.78 8.46 17.61
N ASP A 26 -18.56 9.30 18.28
CA ASP A 26 -18.97 9.10 19.68
C ASP A 26 -19.83 7.85 19.85
N ILE A 27 -20.81 7.65 18.97
CA ILE A 27 -21.70 6.47 18.99
C ILE A 27 -20.90 5.18 18.79
N LEU A 28 -19.95 5.18 17.84
CA LEU A 28 -19.14 4.02 17.48
C LEU A 28 -18.05 3.69 18.50
N MET A 29 -17.84 4.52 19.53
CA MET A 29 -16.96 4.13 20.65
C MET A 29 -17.50 2.91 21.42
N SER A 30 -18.83 2.75 21.47
CA SER A 30 -19.49 1.71 22.25
C SER A 30 -19.47 0.33 21.58
N ARG A 31 -19.03 -0.71 22.31
CA ARG A 31 -19.06 -2.10 21.83
C ARG A 31 -20.48 -2.59 21.53
N THR A 32 -21.45 -2.19 22.37
CA THR A 32 -22.83 -2.66 22.26
C THR A 32 -23.46 -2.08 21.00
N VAL A 33 -23.30 -0.78 20.79
CA VAL A 33 -23.84 -0.10 19.61
C VAL A 33 -23.27 -0.69 18.32
N ILE A 34 -21.96 -0.94 18.25
CA ILE A 34 -21.39 -1.61 17.07
C ILE A 34 -22.12 -2.94 16.80
N LYS A 35 -22.34 -3.78 17.82
CA LYS A 35 -23.03 -5.07 17.64
C LYS A 35 -24.48 -4.90 17.19
N ASP A 36 -25.17 -3.88 17.71
CA ASP A 36 -26.55 -3.59 17.33
C ASP A 36 -26.62 -3.07 15.88
N VAL A 37 -25.57 -2.38 15.41
CA VAL A 37 -25.50 -1.82 14.05
C VAL A 37 -25.07 -2.86 13.02
N ILE A 38 -23.88 -3.47 13.18
CA ILE A 38 -23.28 -4.37 12.18
C ILE A 38 -23.50 -5.86 12.48
N GLY A 39 -24.19 -6.17 13.57
CA GLY A 39 -24.49 -7.52 14.01
C GLY A 39 -23.43 -8.13 14.94
N VAL A 40 -23.72 -9.36 15.39
CA VAL A 40 -22.88 -10.08 16.34
C VAL A 40 -21.83 -10.95 15.66
N SER A 41 -20.62 -10.96 16.24
CA SER A 41 -19.53 -11.87 15.88
C SER A 41 -19.33 -12.94 16.95
N LYS A 42 -19.15 -14.20 16.54
CA LYS A 42 -18.94 -15.32 17.47
C LYS A 42 -17.56 -15.32 18.10
N ARG A 43 -16.56 -14.80 17.40
CA ARG A 43 -15.15 -14.77 17.79
C ARG A 43 -14.61 -13.35 17.66
N LEU A 44 -13.56 -13.01 18.41
CA LEU A 44 -12.91 -11.70 18.31
C LEU A 44 -12.33 -11.47 16.91
N GLY A 45 -11.70 -12.48 16.32
CA GLY A 45 -11.13 -12.38 14.98
C GLY A 45 -12.18 -12.01 13.92
N ASP A 46 -13.39 -12.59 14.02
CA ASP A 46 -14.51 -12.25 13.12
C ASP A 46 -14.96 -10.79 13.30
N ALA A 47 -14.93 -10.27 14.54
CA ALA A 47 -15.26 -8.88 14.83
C ALA A 47 -14.22 -7.92 14.22
N VAL A 48 -12.94 -8.23 14.33
CA VAL A 48 -11.85 -7.42 13.72
C VAL A 48 -11.98 -7.40 12.20
N MET A 49 -12.17 -8.56 11.57
CA MET A 49 -12.35 -8.65 10.11
C MET A 49 -13.56 -7.86 9.63
N ARG A 50 -14.69 -7.96 10.35
CA ARG A 50 -15.90 -7.23 10.02
C ARG A 50 -15.73 -5.71 10.15
N LEU A 51 -15.04 -5.23 11.17
CA LEU A 51 -14.72 -3.81 11.30
C LEU A 51 -13.81 -3.35 10.16
N ALA A 52 -12.83 -4.16 9.75
CA ALA A 52 -12.01 -3.89 8.58
C ALA A 52 -12.85 -3.82 7.29
N ASP A 53 -13.80 -4.73 7.10
CA ASP A 53 -14.72 -4.71 5.96
C ASP A 53 -15.61 -3.46 5.97
N LEU A 54 -16.11 -3.05 7.14
CA LEU A 54 -16.92 -1.83 7.29
C LEU A 54 -16.15 -0.57 6.88
N LEU A 55 -14.89 -0.48 7.30
CA LEU A 55 -14.00 0.66 7.01
C LEU A 55 -13.61 0.76 5.52
N GLU A 56 -13.80 -0.30 4.75
CA GLU A 56 -13.68 -0.32 3.29
C GLU A 56 -15.02 -0.22 2.55
N GLY A 57 -16.13 -0.18 3.29
CA GLY A 57 -17.48 -0.15 2.76
C GLY A 57 -17.96 -1.48 2.18
N LYS A 58 -17.49 -2.60 2.73
CA LYS A 58 -17.77 -3.97 2.28
C LYS A 58 -18.38 -4.85 3.38
N CYS A 59 -18.83 -4.26 4.50
CA CYS A 59 -19.37 -5.05 5.60
C CYS A 59 -20.72 -5.65 5.24
N GLU A 60 -20.88 -6.95 5.49
CA GLU A 60 -22.17 -7.62 5.35
C GLU A 60 -22.90 -7.68 6.71
N PRO A 61 -24.18 -7.28 6.80
CA PRO A 61 -24.97 -7.37 8.03
C PRO A 61 -25.11 -8.84 8.45
N THR A 62 -25.05 -9.12 9.76
CA THR A 62 -25.38 -10.45 10.32
C THR A 62 -26.61 -10.40 11.22
N LYS A 63 -26.87 -11.50 11.92
CA LYS A 63 -27.96 -11.62 12.88
C LYS A 63 -27.98 -10.41 13.82
N PHE A 64 -29.17 -9.80 13.94
CA PHE A 64 -29.46 -8.62 14.75
C PHE A 64 -28.85 -7.29 14.26
N ALA A 65 -28.17 -7.27 13.12
CA ALA A 65 -27.74 -6.02 12.49
C ALA A 65 -28.95 -5.22 11.95
N VAL A 66 -28.75 -3.93 11.72
CA VAL A 66 -29.69 -3.05 11.04
C VAL A 66 -29.20 -2.85 9.58
N PRO A 67 -29.73 -3.59 8.59
CA PRO A 67 -29.18 -3.62 7.24
C PRO A 67 -29.05 -2.24 6.58
N GLU A 68 -30.06 -1.39 6.73
CA GLU A 68 -30.10 -0.05 6.13
C GLU A 68 -28.98 0.85 6.68
N LEU A 69 -28.62 0.66 7.95
CA LEU A 69 -27.53 1.40 8.59
C LEU A 69 -26.16 0.85 8.17
N VAL A 70 -26.03 -0.47 7.97
CA VAL A 70 -24.82 -1.07 7.41
C VAL A 70 -24.59 -0.59 5.98
N GLU A 71 -25.63 -0.56 5.14
CA GLU A 71 -25.56 -0.02 3.78
C GLU A 71 -25.14 1.45 3.76
N LEU A 72 -25.72 2.27 4.65
CA LEU A 72 -25.34 3.67 4.80
C LEU A 72 -23.88 3.82 5.21
N LEU A 73 -23.45 3.14 6.26
CA LEU A 73 -22.08 3.21 6.74
C LEU A 73 -21.09 2.73 5.68
N ASN A 74 -21.44 1.66 4.96
CA ASN A 74 -20.62 1.17 3.86
C ASN A 74 -20.42 2.25 2.79
N TYR A 75 -21.51 2.91 2.38
CA TYR A 75 -21.45 4.02 1.43
C TYR A 75 -20.55 5.15 1.97
N LEU A 76 -20.73 5.57 3.22
CA LEU A 76 -19.98 6.68 3.80
C LEU A 76 -18.49 6.37 3.95
N PHE A 77 -18.12 5.17 4.38
CA PHE A 77 -16.72 4.75 4.49
C PHE A 77 -16.05 4.54 3.14
N ALA A 78 -16.73 3.91 2.17
CA ALA A 78 -16.21 3.74 0.80
C ALA A 78 -15.88 5.10 0.14
N ASN A 79 -16.70 6.12 0.41
CA ASN A 79 -16.52 7.48 -0.11
C ASN A 79 -15.66 8.38 0.79
N LYS A 80 -15.02 7.83 1.84
CA LYS A 80 -14.13 8.56 2.78
C LYS A 80 -14.82 9.77 3.44
N MET A 81 -16.11 9.67 3.72
CA MET A 81 -16.92 10.78 4.25
C MET A 81 -16.92 10.88 5.77
N LEU A 82 -16.34 9.91 6.48
CA LEU A 82 -16.31 9.82 7.95
C LEU A 82 -14.89 9.61 8.49
N PRO A 83 -13.95 10.57 8.32
CA PRO A 83 -12.57 10.43 8.76
C PRO A 83 -12.42 10.21 10.29
N ARG A 84 -13.18 10.91 11.14
CA ARG A 84 -13.08 10.74 12.61
C ARG A 84 -13.64 9.40 13.07
N SER A 85 -14.80 9.01 12.55
CA SER A 85 -15.38 7.68 12.84
C SER A 85 -14.44 6.56 12.41
N ARG A 86 -13.74 6.75 11.28
CA ARG A 86 -12.71 5.82 10.79
C ARG A 86 -11.58 5.66 11.80
N ASP A 87 -11.07 6.77 12.35
CA ASP A 87 -9.98 6.73 13.34
C ASP A 87 -10.42 6.03 14.64
N VAL A 88 -11.62 6.35 15.15
CA VAL A 88 -12.18 5.69 16.35
C VAL A 88 -12.29 4.17 16.17
N LEU A 89 -12.72 3.71 15.00
CA LEU A 89 -12.83 2.29 14.70
C LEU A 89 -11.45 1.62 14.56
N PHE A 90 -10.43 2.31 14.04
CA PHE A 90 -9.06 1.76 14.03
C PHE A 90 -8.45 1.68 15.43
N ASP A 91 -8.62 2.71 16.26
CA ASP A 91 -8.21 2.66 17.67
C ASP A 91 -8.90 1.53 18.42
N ARG A 92 -10.16 1.25 18.05
CA ARG A 92 -10.90 0.12 18.58
C ARG A 92 -10.32 -1.22 18.12
N ILE A 93 -10.02 -1.38 16.83
CA ILE A 93 -9.37 -2.59 16.31
C ILE A 93 -8.03 -2.81 17.01
N GLN A 94 -7.22 -1.77 17.18
CA GLN A 94 -5.95 -1.84 17.91
C GLN A 94 -6.16 -2.34 19.35
N ARG A 95 -7.12 -1.77 20.10
CA ARG A 95 -7.46 -2.22 21.46
C ARG A 95 -7.96 -3.67 21.49
N ASP A 96 -8.74 -4.07 20.51
CA ASP A 96 -9.27 -5.44 20.39
C ASP A 96 -8.14 -6.44 20.14
N LEU A 97 -7.24 -6.13 19.20
CA LEU A 97 -6.03 -6.91 18.94
C LEU A 97 -5.09 -6.92 20.15
N GLY A 98 -5.02 -5.85 20.93
CA GLY A 98 -4.24 -5.76 22.16
C GLY A 98 -4.91 -6.37 23.40
N SER A 99 -6.14 -6.88 23.32
CA SER A 99 -6.87 -7.42 24.48
C SER A 99 -6.44 -8.83 24.88
N ALA A 100 -6.79 -9.25 26.10
CA ALA A 100 -6.55 -10.62 26.59
C ALA A 100 -7.49 -11.68 25.95
N VAL A 101 -8.56 -11.25 25.28
CA VAL A 101 -9.51 -12.13 24.61
C VAL A 101 -8.82 -12.79 23.41
N ARG A 102 -8.98 -14.11 23.24
CA ARG A 102 -8.43 -14.88 22.12
C ARG A 102 -9.10 -14.53 20.80
N LEU A 103 -8.39 -14.71 19.68
CA LEU A 103 -8.95 -14.47 18.35
C LEU A 103 -10.03 -15.49 18.01
N THR A 104 -9.86 -16.72 18.48
CA THR A 104 -10.79 -17.83 18.29
C THR A 104 -11.33 -18.33 19.64
N ASN A 105 -12.45 -19.04 19.61
CA ASN A 105 -13.02 -19.68 20.80
C ASN A 105 -12.42 -21.07 21.07
N ARG A 106 -11.37 -21.46 20.32
CA ARG A 106 -10.70 -22.74 20.50
C ARG A 106 -9.62 -22.60 21.56
N GLU A 107 -9.44 -23.62 22.39
CA GLU A 107 -8.37 -23.66 23.39
C GLU A 107 -6.98 -23.89 22.77
N ASP A 108 -6.93 -24.42 21.55
CA ASP A 108 -5.71 -24.65 20.79
C ASP A 108 -5.03 -23.32 20.34
N PRO A 109 -3.79 -23.02 20.79
CA PRO A 109 -3.03 -21.86 20.35
C PRO A 109 -2.73 -21.83 18.83
N ALA A 110 -2.72 -22.98 18.15
CA ALA A 110 -2.50 -23.02 16.71
C ALA A 110 -3.66 -22.37 15.94
N ALA A 111 -4.90 -22.50 16.44
CA ALA A 111 -6.06 -21.87 15.85
C ALA A 111 -5.95 -20.33 15.82
N ASP A 112 -5.44 -19.73 16.89
CA ASP A 112 -5.20 -18.28 16.96
C ASP A 112 -4.08 -17.83 15.99
N LYS A 113 -3.02 -18.64 15.84
CA LYS A 113 -1.95 -18.35 14.85
C LYS A 113 -2.49 -18.39 13.42
N THR A 114 -3.26 -19.43 13.07
CA THR A 114 -3.87 -19.54 11.74
C THR A 114 -4.84 -18.40 11.47
N PHE A 115 -5.64 -18.00 12.46
CA PHE A 115 -6.55 -16.87 12.29
C PHE A 115 -5.79 -15.54 12.18
N PHE A 116 -4.71 -15.37 12.95
CA PHE A 116 -3.85 -14.20 12.83
C PHE A 116 -3.28 -14.06 11.42
N ASP A 117 -2.83 -15.16 10.80
CA ASP A 117 -2.33 -15.14 9.42
C ASP A 117 -3.40 -14.69 8.41
N GLN A 118 -4.68 -15.01 8.65
CA GLN A 118 -5.79 -14.50 7.84
C GLN A 118 -5.99 -12.99 8.00
N ILE A 119 -5.92 -12.48 9.24
CA ILE A 119 -5.98 -11.03 9.49
C ILE A 119 -4.80 -10.33 8.80
N LEU A 120 -3.59 -10.86 8.97
CA LEU A 120 -2.38 -10.28 8.37
C LEU A 120 -2.48 -10.21 6.84
N ALA A 121 -2.92 -11.28 6.19
CA ALA A 121 -3.13 -11.33 4.75
C ALA A 121 -4.23 -10.36 4.26
N ARG A 122 -5.21 -10.06 5.12
CA ARG A 122 -6.32 -9.17 4.81
C ARG A 122 -5.97 -7.69 4.94
N VAL A 123 -5.15 -7.33 5.92
CA VAL A 123 -4.89 -5.93 6.30
C VAL A 123 -3.55 -5.40 5.81
N VAL A 124 -2.63 -6.26 5.37
CA VAL A 124 -1.34 -5.84 4.80
C VAL A 124 -1.26 -6.21 3.32
N ASP A 125 -1.30 -5.19 2.46
CA ASP A 125 -1.13 -5.34 1.02
C ASP A 125 0.15 -4.65 0.53
N ASP A 126 0.34 -4.65 -0.80
CA ASP A 126 1.53 -4.09 -1.42
C ASP A 126 1.53 -2.54 -1.45
N LYS A 127 0.43 -1.90 -1.05
CA LYS A 127 0.25 -0.44 -1.03
C LYS A 127 0.31 0.13 0.39
N GLY A 128 -0.09 -0.63 1.40
CA GLY A 128 -0.20 -0.13 2.75
C GLY A 128 -0.72 -1.15 3.76
N VAL A 129 -0.74 -0.72 5.03
CA VAL A 129 -1.50 -1.40 6.08
C VAL A 129 -2.86 -0.70 6.18
N LEU A 130 -3.94 -1.46 6.11
CA LEU A 130 -5.29 -0.95 6.36
C LEU A 130 -5.36 -0.38 7.78
N GLY A 131 -5.62 0.92 7.92
CA GLY A 131 -5.57 1.61 9.22
C GLY A 131 -4.19 2.08 9.66
N GLY A 132 -3.19 1.93 8.80
CA GLY A 132 -1.84 2.43 9.02
C GLY A 132 -1.24 1.93 10.33
N ARG A 133 -0.71 2.87 11.10
CA ARG A 133 0.05 2.63 12.33
C ARG A 133 -0.74 1.91 13.42
N ALA A 134 -1.99 2.32 13.67
CA ALA A 134 -2.82 1.73 14.72
C ALA A 134 -3.03 0.22 14.49
N MET A 135 -3.33 -0.17 13.25
CA MET A 135 -3.44 -1.57 12.85
C MET A 135 -2.10 -2.31 12.97
N ALA A 136 -1.01 -1.71 12.49
CA ALA A 136 0.32 -2.33 12.55
C ALA A 136 0.74 -2.62 14.01
N ILE A 137 0.51 -1.66 14.92
CA ILE A 137 0.76 -1.83 16.36
C ILE A 137 -0.16 -2.93 16.93
N GLY A 138 -1.45 -2.92 16.58
CA GLY A 138 -2.40 -3.95 17.00
C GLY A 138 -1.95 -5.37 16.58
N LEU A 139 -1.47 -5.54 15.35
CA LEU A 139 -0.92 -6.81 14.87
C LEU A 139 0.29 -7.25 15.69
N CYS A 140 1.22 -6.33 15.97
CA CYS A 140 2.38 -6.59 16.80
C CYS A 140 1.98 -7.03 18.21
N ASP A 141 1.06 -6.30 18.85
CA ASP A 141 0.59 -6.60 20.22
C ASP A 141 -0.15 -7.94 20.29
N ARG A 142 -0.99 -8.23 19.28
CA ARG A 142 -1.66 -9.52 19.18
C ARG A 142 -0.66 -10.66 19.04
N TRP A 143 0.34 -10.51 18.18
CA TRP A 143 1.36 -11.53 18.00
C TRP A 143 2.23 -11.70 19.24
N ALA A 144 2.55 -10.60 19.94
CA ALA A 144 3.23 -10.62 21.23
C ALA A 144 2.49 -11.51 22.24
N ARG A 145 1.17 -11.36 22.32
CA ARG A 145 0.31 -12.18 23.19
C ARG A 145 0.23 -13.64 22.76
N ILE A 146 0.01 -13.91 21.48
CA ILE A 146 -0.06 -15.30 20.96
C ILE A 146 1.26 -16.05 21.22
N GLY A 147 2.39 -15.37 21.08
CA GLY A 147 3.72 -15.93 21.30
C GLY A 147 4.22 -15.88 22.75
N ASN A 148 3.46 -15.30 23.69
CA ASN A 148 3.88 -15.03 25.07
C ASN A 148 5.25 -14.32 25.15
N PHE A 149 5.50 -13.41 24.21
CA PHE A 149 6.71 -12.60 24.22
C PHE A 149 6.53 -11.53 25.34
N GLY A 150 7.31 -11.60 26.42
CA GLY A 150 7.20 -10.68 27.58
C GLY A 150 7.27 -9.19 27.23
N VAL A 151 6.96 -8.28 28.16
CA VAL A 151 6.52 -6.89 27.87
C VAL A 151 7.36 -6.10 26.85
N ALA A 152 8.60 -5.69 27.15
CA ALA A 152 9.38 -4.79 26.29
C ALA A 152 10.21 -5.54 25.23
N ALA A 153 11.08 -6.47 25.68
CA ALA A 153 11.88 -7.31 24.78
C ALA A 153 11.01 -8.17 23.84
N GLY A 154 9.77 -8.47 24.25
CA GLY A 154 8.85 -9.23 23.43
C GLY A 154 8.17 -8.42 22.33
N ARG A 155 8.00 -7.09 22.47
CA ARG A 155 7.42 -6.28 21.40
C ARG A 155 8.35 -6.19 20.18
N LYS A 156 9.66 -6.03 20.41
CA LYS A 156 10.67 -6.09 19.34
C LYS A 156 10.64 -7.45 18.62
N ARG A 157 10.68 -8.56 19.37
CA ARG A 157 10.62 -9.91 18.82
C ARG A 157 9.30 -10.18 18.08
N ALA A 158 8.19 -9.67 18.62
CA ALA A 158 6.90 -9.79 17.97
C ALA A 158 6.86 -9.03 16.65
N MET A 159 7.40 -7.81 16.60
CA MET A 159 7.51 -7.04 15.36
C MET A 159 8.32 -7.77 14.29
N GLU A 160 9.47 -8.33 14.66
CA GLU A 160 10.31 -9.15 13.77
C GLU A 160 9.54 -10.37 13.26
N ALA A 161 8.85 -11.07 14.15
CA ALA A 161 8.09 -12.27 13.80
C ALA A 161 6.88 -11.96 12.91
N VAL A 162 6.18 -10.83 13.12
CA VAL A 162 5.10 -10.38 12.22
C VAL A 162 5.67 -10.00 10.85
N ARG A 163 6.77 -9.25 10.80
CA ARG A 163 7.47 -8.93 9.55
C ARG A 163 7.84 -10.21 8.79
N ASP A 164 8.36 -11.22 9.48
CA ASP A 164 8.85 -12.43 8.82
C ASP A 164 7.74 -13.38 8.36
N LYS A 165 6.50 -13.18 8.81
CA LYS A 165 5.30 -13.81 8.24
C LYS A 165 4.86 -13.21 6.90
N LEU A 166 5.30 -12.00 6.57
CA LEU A 166 4.89 -11.35 5.34
C LEU A 166 5.62 -11.97 4.13
N PRO A 167 4.89 -12.28 3.04
CA PRO A 167 5.39 -13.14 1.97
C PRO A 167 6.41 -12.44 1.05
N SER A 168 6.39 -11.11 0.96
CA SER A 168 7.23 -10.35 0.03
C SER A 168 8.02 -9.28 0.74
N GLY A 169 9.20 -8.95 0.20
CA GLY A 169 10.03 -7.84 0.67
C GLY A 169 9.27 -6.52 0.72
N ARG A 170 8.45 -6.26 -0.29
CA ARG A 170 7.58 -5.08 -0.36
C ARG A 170 6.60 -4.99 0.81
N ARG A 171 5.90 -6.08 1.15
CA ARG A 171 4.98 -6.07 2.31
C ARG A 171 5.72 -5.91 3.62
N LYS A 172 6.93 -6.46 3.74
CA LYS A 172 7.80 -6.23 4.90
C LYS A 172 8.13 -4.74 5.07
N PHE A 173 8.45 -4.02 3.98
CA PHE A 173 8.60 -2.57 4.01
C PHE A 173 7.31 -1.86 4.38
N VAL A 174 6.18 -2.20 3.75
CA VAL A 174 4.86 -1.61 4.07
C VAL A 174 4.56 -1.68 5.57
N TYR A 175 4.75 -2.85 6.18
CA TYR A 175 4.51 -3.04 7.61
C TYR A 175 5.48 -2.23 8.48
N LEU A 176 6.78 -2.27 8.21
CA LEU A 176 7.77 -1.52 9.00
C LEU A 176 7.60 0.00 8.87
N LEU A 177 7.26 0.49 7.69
CA LEU A 177 6.98 1.90 7.45
C LEU A 177 5.69 2.34 8.16
N ALA A 178 4.65 1.50 8.17
CA ALA A 178 3.44 1.77 8.95
C ALA A 178 3.70 1.76 10.47
N MET A 179 4.62 0.92 10.93
CA MET A 179 5.08 0.91 12.33
C MET A 179 5.92 2.14 12.69
N TYR A 180 6.49 2.86 11.72
CA TYR A 180 7.24 4.08 11.97
C TYR A 180 6.28 5.25 12.24
N GLY A 181 6.48 5.96 13.35
CA GLY A 181 5.71 7.15 13.69
C GLY A 181 6.54 8.10 14.54
N THR A 182 6.40 9.40 14.31
CA THR A 182 7.15 10.44 15.04
C THR A 182 6.78 10.50 16.52
N ASP A 183 5.59 10.03 16.86
CA ASP A 183 5.02 9.88 18.19
C ASP A 183 5.54 8.64 18.95
N ALA A 184 6.17 7.67 18.28
CA ALA A 184 6.76 6.51 18.92
C ALA A 184 7.91 6.91 19.88
N ASP A 185 8.18 6.10 20.91
CA ASP A 185 9.36 6.31 21.75
C ASP A 185 10.67 6.10 20.95
N ALA A 186 11.76 6.73 21.41
CA ALA A 186 13.03 6.75 20.68
C ALA A 186 13.65 5.35 20.49
N GLU A 187 13.45 4.44 21.45
CA GLU A 187 13.97 3.08 21.41
C GLU A 187 13.25 2.25 20.33
N MET A 188 11.92 2.31 20.30
CA MET A 188 11.10 1.66 19.27
C MET A 188 11.43 2.21 17.88
N ARG A 189 11.56 3.54 17.73
CA ARG A 189 11.98 4.12 16.44
C ARG A 189 13.34 3.60 16.02
N GLY A 190 14.34 3.62 16.90
CA GLY A 190 15.68 3.08 16.61
C GLY A 190 15.63 1.61 16.17
N THR A 191 14.79 0.80 16.82
CA THR A 191 14.59 -0.61 16.46
C THR A 191 13.98 -0.76 15.06
N ILE A 192 12.96 0.02 14.72
CA ILE A 192 12.34 0.01 13.38
C ILE A 192 13.34 0.45 12.32
N GLU A 193 14.11 1.51 12.58
CA GLU A 193 15.15 2.01 11.65
C GLU A 193 16.21 0.95 11.34
N ILE A 194 16.67 0.22 12.35
CA ILE A 194 17.61 -0.90 12.19
C ILE A 194 16.99 -1.97 11.28
N GLN A 195 15.75 -2.39 11.56
CA GLN A 195 15.11 -3.43 10.76
C GLN A 195 14.86 -3.01 9.31
N ILE A 196 14.51 -1.75 9.07
CA ILE A 196 14.35 -1.21 7.72
C ILE A 196 15.68 -1.25 6.97
N ARG A 197 16.78 -0.85 7.64
CA ARG A 197 18.14 -0.89 7.05
C ARG A 197 18.57 -2.32 6.76
N ASP A 198 18.36 -3.25 7.69
CA ASP A 198 18.75 -4.65 7.53
C ASP A 198 17.96 -5.30 6.39
N LEU A 199 16.65 -5.01 6.29
CA LEU A 199 15.81 -5.48 5.20
C LEU A 199 16.28 -4.92 3.85
N ALA A 200 16.60 -3.63 3.78
CA ALA A 200 17.19 -3.02 2.60
C ALA A 200 18.54 -3.67 2.26
N ALA A 201 19.38 -3.97 3.25
CA ALA A 201 20.68 -4.60 3.08
C ALA A 201 20.58 -5.99 2.42
N GLN A 202 19.61 -6.80 2.87
CA GLN A 202 19.36 -8.15 2.32
C GLN A 202 18.91 -8.13 0.85
N MET A 203 18.22 -7.08 0.42
CA MET A 203 17.77 -6.88 -0.96
C MET A 203 18.85 -6.21 -1.82
N ASN A 204 19.97 -6.89 -2.02
CA ASN A 204 21.14 -6.34 -2.72
C ASN A 204 21.24 -6.71 -4.21
N THR A 205 20.24 -7.38 -4.79
CA THR A 205 20.14 -7.64 -6.23
C THR A 205 18.67 -7.63 -6.65
N ILE A 206 18.37 -7.32 -7.91
CA ILE A 206 16.99 -7.34 -8.42
C ILE A 206 16.31 -8.72 -8.28
N SER A 207 17.09 -9.81 -8.33
CA SER A 207 16.60 -11.19 -8.15
C SER A 207 16.18 -11.48 -6.71
N LYS A 208 16.85 -10.86 -5.72
CA LYS A 208 16.51 -11.00 -4.31
C LYS A 208 15.33 -10.14 -3.87
N ILE A 209 15.02 -9.07 -4.60
CA ILE A 209 13.89 -8.17 -4.29
C ILE A 209 12.55 -8.90 -4.47
N ALA A 210 12.38 -9.58 -5.59
CA ALA A 210 11.17 -10.34 -5.92
C ALA A 210 11.55 -11.74 -6.42
N PRO A 211 11.92 -12.67 -5.52
CA PRO A 211 12.39 -14.00 -5.90
C PRO A 211 11.33 -14.83 -6.61
N ALA A 212 10.04 -14.62 -6.29
CA ALA A 212 8.92 -15.31 -6.94
C ALA A 212 8.54 -14.71 -8.32
N ALA A 213 9.12 -13.57 -8.70
CA ALA A 213 8.80 -12.92 -9.97
C ALA A 213 9.34 -13.74 -11.16
N ARG A 214 8.49 -13.99 -12.15
CA ARG A 214 8.83 -14.77 -13.35
C ARG A 214 9.63 -13.98 -14.39
N THR A 215 9.55 -12.65 -14.39
CA THR A 215 10.18 -11.79 -15.40
C THR A 215 11.02 -10.69 -14.75
N GLU A 216 12.04 -10.24 -15.48
CA GLU A 216 12.92 -9.13 -15.09
C GLU A 216 12.12 -7.83 -14.90
N LYS A 217 11.17 -7.58 -15.81
CA LYS A 217 10.24 -6.45 -15.73
C LYS A 217 9.52 -6.39 -14.37
N VAL A 218 8.98 -7.52 -13.90
CA VAL A 218 8.26 -7.56 -12.61
C VAL A 218 9.23 -7.29 -11.45
N ARG A 219 10.47 -7.79 -11.50
CA ARG A 219 11.49 -7.49 -10.47
C ARG A 219 11.83 -6.01 -10.41
N LEU A 220 11.98 -5.37 -11.56
CA LEU A 220 12.23 -3.92 -11.65
C LEU A 220 11.03 -3.12 -11.14
N GLN A 221 9.81 -3.52 -11.48
CA GLN A 221 8.58 -2.89 -10.97
C GLN A 221 8.47 -2.99 -9.44
N GLU A 222 8.77 -4.16 -8.88
CA GLU A 222 8.79 -4.34 -7.42
C GLU A 222 9.89 -3.50 -6.75
N THR A 223 11.06 -3.39 -7.39
CA THR A 223 12.16 -2.54 -6.90
C THR A 223 11.76 -1.06 -6.87
N ALA A 224 11.20 -0.55 -7.97
CA ALA A 224 10.71 0.82 -8.06
C ALA A 224 9.56 1.08 -7.08
N ALA A 225 8.67 0.10 -6.88
CA ALA A 225 7.58 0.22 -5.92
C ALA A 225 8.09 0.31 -4.47
N ILE A 226 9.10 -0.48 -4.09
CA ILE A 226 9.74 -0.37 -2.76
C ILE A 226 10.43 0.97 -2.60
N GLN A 227 11.19 1.43 -3.60
CA GLN A 227 11.82 2.74 -3.54
C GLN A 227 10.79 3.85 -3.34
N LYS A 228 9.68 3.81 -4.07
CA LYS A 228 8.58 4.76 -3.92
C LYS A 228 7.98 4.73 -2.51
N LEU A 229 7.74 3.55 -1.94
CA LEU A 229 7.26 3.43 -0.56
C LEU A 229 8.21 4.09 0.43
N VAL A 230 9.53 3.96 0.23
CA VAL A 230 10.53 4.61 1.09
C VAL A 230 10.50 6.13 0.90
N LEU A 231 10.46 6.62 -0.34
CA LEU A 231 10.40 8.05 -0.63
C LEU A 231 9.14 8.73 -0.08
N ASP A 232 7.99 8.07 -0.18
CA ASP A 232 6.69 8.56 0.30
C ASP A 232 6.51 8.41 1.82
N SER A 233 7.50 7.85 2.53
CA SER A 233 7.39 7.55 3.96
C SER A 233 7.72 8.74 4.88
N GLN A 234 7.40 8.58 6.18
CA GLN A 234 7.76 9.53 7.23
C GLN A 234 9.20 9.35 7.77
N LEU A 235 10.04 8.55 7.10
CA LEU A 235 11.41 8.36 7.54
C LEU A 235 12.22 9.66 7.43
N PRO A 236 13.16 9.91 8.36
CA PRO A 236 14.06 11.05 8.26
C PRO A 236 15.00 10.89 7.06
N GLU A 237 15.40 12.02 6.47
CA GLU A 237 16.19 12.06 5.23
C GLU A 237 17.47 11.23 5.32
N ARG A 238 18.15 11.27 6.48
CA ARG A 238 19.35 10.48 6.80
C ARG A 238 19.19 8.96 6.61
N LEU A 239 17.96 8.45 6.67
CA LEU A 239 17.64 7.03 6.48
C LEU A 239 16.93 6.80 5.14
N ARG A 240 15.99 7.68 4.79
CA ARG A 240 15.20 7.61 3.56
C ARG A 240 16.09 7.64 2.32
N ASP A 241 16.97 8.64 2.23
CA ASP A 241 17.68 8.94 0.98
C ASP A 241 18.73 7.87 0.64
N PRO A 242 19.54 7.36 1.59
CA PRO A 242 20.48 6.25 1.28
C PRO A 242 19.77 4.97 0.83
N ILE A 243 18.60 4.67 1.41
CA ILE A 243 17.82 3.48 1.02
C ILE A 243 17.20 3.68 -0.36
N ALA A 244 16.63 4.84 -0.64
CA ALA A 244 16.06 5.16 -1.94
C ALA A 244 17.14 5.18 -3.04
N ALA A 245 18.31 5.75 -2.76
CA ALA A 245 19.45 5.77 -3.67
C ALA A 245 19.95 4.35 -3.98
N LYS A 246 20.02 3.47 -2.97
CA LYS A 246 20.39 2.06 -3.18
C LYS A 246 19.47 1.35 -4.17
N PHE A 247 18.16 1.50 -4.02
CA PHE A 247 17.22 0.85 -4.95
C PHE A 247 17.32 1.44 -6.37
N ASP A 248 17.59 2.74 -6.50
CA ASP A 248 17.87 3.37 -7.79
C ASP A 248 19.16 2.85 -8.43
N GLU A 249 20.22 2.72 -7.64
CA GLU A 249 21.51 2.14 -8.05
C GLU A 249 21.31 0.73 -8.61
N LEU A 250 20.61 -0.15 -7.89
CA LEU A 250 20.30 -1.51 -8.33
C LEU A 250 19.57 -1.57 -9.69
N VAL A 251 18.60 -0.69 -9.91
CA VAL A 251 17.86 -0.64 -11.18
C VAL A 251 18.74 -0.05 -12.27
N SER A 252 19.47 1.02 -12.00
CA SER A 252 20.32 1.69 -12.97
C SER A 252 21.48 0.78 -13.44
N ASP A 253 22.17 0.11 -12.52
CA ASP A 253 23.24 -0.84 -12.81
C ASP A 253 22.72 -2.04 -13.60
N TYR A 254 21.52 -2.51 -13.27
CA TYR A 254 20.89 -3.58 -14.03
C TYR A 254 20.56 -3.16 -15.47
N ILE A 255 19.97 -1.97 -15.65
CA ILE A 255 19.63 -1.43 -16.98
C ILE A 255 20.88 -1.31 -17.85
N ILE A 256 21.98 -0.79 -17.29
CA ILE A 256 23.26 -0.61 -17.98
C ILE A 256 23.90 -1.97 -18.28
N SER A 257 24.10 -2.80 -17.25
CA SER A 257 24.84 -4.07 -17.40
C SER A 257 24.15 -5.08 -18.32
N GLN A 258 22.81 -5.06 -18.39
CA GLN A 258 22.04 -5.97 -19.25
C GLN A 258 21.64 -5.35 -20.58
N GLY A 259 22.18 -4.16 -20.91
CA GLY A 259 21.86 -3.42 -22.14
C GLY A 259 20.36 -3.35 -22.40
N VAL A 260 19.56 -3.06 -21.37
CA VAL A 260 18.09 -3.17 -21.45
C VAL A 260 17.55 -2.21 -22.50
N ILE A 261 18.11 -1.00 -22.56
CA ILE A 261 17.68 0.03 -23.50
C ILE A 261 18.05 -0.36 -24.94
N GLU A 262 19.26 -0.87 -25.14
CA GLU A 262 19.77 -1.34 -26.44
C GLU A 262 18.94 -2.51 -26.97
N ARG A 263 18.53 -3.44 -26.10
CA ARG A 263 17.62 -4.55 -26.45
C ARG A 263 16.22 -4.07 -26.82
N LEU A 264 15.71 -3.04 -26.15
CA LEU A 264 14.41 -2.44 -26.48
C LEU A 264 14.47 -1.65 -27.80
N ASP A 265 15.66 -1.17 -28.16
CA ASP A 265 15.95 -0.39 -29.35
C ASP A 265 16.63 -1.19 -30.47
N ASP A 266 16.15 -2.41 -30.71
CA ASP A 266 16.69 -3.29 -31.75
C ASP A 266 16.50 -2.68 -33.16
N LYS A 267 17.61 -2.31 -33.80
CA LYS A 267 17.65 -1.66 -35.12
C LYS A 267 17.03 -2.50 -36.24
N GLN A 268 16.82 -3.81 -36.05
CA GLN A 268 16.14 -4.67 -37.01
C GLN A 268 14.63 -4.44 -37.07
N LEU A 269 14.05 -3.84 -36.02
CA LEU A 269 12.62 -3.58 -35.93
C LEU A 269 12.24 -2.25 -36.57
N ALA A 270 10.99 -2.19 -37.04
CA ALA A 270 10.40 -0.95 -37.55
C ALA A 270 10.42 0.14 -36.47
N PHE A 271 10.68 1.39 -36.90
CA PHE A 271 10.84 2.52 -35.99
C PHE A 271 9.69 2.69 -34.97
N ARG A 272 8.45 2.59 -35.44
CA ARG A 272 7.24 2.69 -34.60
C ARG A 272 7.21 1.62 -33.50
N GLU A 273 7.70 0.43 -33.79
CA GLU A 273 7.75 -0.66 -32.83
C GLU A 273 8.77 -0.38 -31.73
N ARG A 274 10.00 0.01 -32.09
CA ARG A 274 11.06 0.37 -31.12
C ARG A 274 10.62 1.50 -30.20
N ALA A 275 10.12 2.59 -30.79
CA ALA A 275 9.63 3.74 -30.03
C ALA A 275 8.46 3.34 -29.10
N THR A 276 7.56 2.45 -29.53
CA THR A 276 6.49 1.93 -28.68
C THR A 276 7.03 1.08 -27.53
N ARG A 277 8.03 0.23 -27.76
CA ARG A 277 8.68 -0.58 -26.71
C ARG A 277 9.34 0.31 -25.65
N LEU A 278 10.11 1.32 -26.05
CA LEU A 278 10.77 2.27 -25.14
C LEU A 278 9.77 3.08 -24.30
N VAL A 279 8.74 3.63 -24.94
CA VAL A 279 7.68 4.39 -24.25
C VAL A 279 6.90 3.50 -23.28
N THR A 280 6.57 2.27 -23.70
CA THR A 280 5.87 1.30 -22.85
C THR A 280 6.73 0.86 -21.67
N PHE A 281 8.04 0.72 -21.85
CA PHE A 281 8.97 0.41 -20.76
C PHE A 281 9.00 1.52 -19.71
N CYS A 282 9.10 2.78 -20.12
CA CYS A 282 9.07 3.92 -19.19
C CYS A 282 7.73 4.03 -18.44
N ALA A 283 6.62 3.83 -19.16
CA ALA A 283 5.29 3.84 -18.56
C ALA A 283 4.98 2.58 -17.71
N SER A 284 5.85 1.58 -17.69
CA SER A 284 5.59 0.32 -17.01
C SER A 284 5.78 0.39 -15.49
N GLY A 285 6.37 1.46 -14.96
CA GLY A 285 6.73 1.56 -13.55
C GLY A 285 7.94 0.71 -13.16
N ALA A 286 8.74 0.25 -14.13
CA ALA A 286 9.99 -0.49 -13.90
C ALA A 286 11.17 0.42 -13.54
N LEU A 287 11.03 1.74 -13.69
CA LEU A 287 12.08 2.71 -13.43
C LEU A 287 11.90 3.32 -12.04
N THR A 288 13.00 3.37 -11.30
CA THR A 288 13.15 4.11 -10.05
C THR A 288 13.27 5.61 -10.30
N ILE A 289 12.91 6.40 -9.29
CA ILE A 289 13.11 7.84 -9.28
C ILE A 289 14.62 8.10 -9.07
N GLY A 290 15.25 8.78 -10.03
CA GLY A 290 16.69 9.04 -10.03
C GLY A 290 17.37 8.67 -11.34
N ARG A 291 18.58 8.12 -11.23
CA ARG A 291 19.48 7.77 -12.33
C ARG A 291 18.83 6.82 -13.34
N ALA A 292 18.07 5.82 -12.89
CA ALA A 292 17.43 4.88 -13.82
C ALA A 292 16.44 5.59 -14.76
N THR A 293 15.61 6.48 -14.22
CA THR A 293 14.70 7.30 -15.02
C THR A 293 15.46 8.24 -15.95
N THR A 294 16.55 8.86 -15.48
CA THR A 294 17.39 9.73 -16.31
C THR A 294 17.98 8.99 -17.51
N ILE A 295 18.55 7.80 -17.32
CA ILE A 295 19.11 6.97 -18.41
C ILE A 295 18.05 6.66 -19.48
N ALA A 296 16.87 6.19 -19.07
CA ALA A 296 15.80 5.86 -19.99
C ALA A 296 15.27 7.12 -20.71
N ARG A 297 15.16 8.23 -19.98
CA ARG A 297 14.67 9.50 -20.50
C ARG A 297 15.62 10.09 -21.53
N ASP A 298 16.92 10.12 -21.29
CA ASP A 298 17.90 10.68 -22.22
C ASP A 298 17.88 9.92 -23.55
N THR A 299 17.70 8.60 -23.48
CA THR A 299 17.50 7.79 -24.68
C THR A 299 16.22 8.22 -25.41
N ILE A 300 15.08 8.31 -24.73
CA ILE A 300 13.81 8.73 -25.37
C ILE A 300 13.87 10.16 -25.91
N ILE A 301 14.53 11.08 -25.22
CA ILE A 301 14.70 12.46 -25.72
C ILE A 301 15.53 12.46 -27.00
N SER A 302 16.58 11.65 -27.08
CA SER A 302 17.34 11.51 -28.34
C SER A 302 16.45 10.96 -29.46
N TYR A 303 15.54 10.02 -29.14
CA TYR A 303 14.51 9.53 -30.04
C TYR A 303 13.56 10.63 -30.53
N LEU A 304 13.00 11.43 -29.62
CA LEU A 304 12.01 12.47 -29.91
C LEU A 304 12.57 13.69 -30.65
N ARG A 305 13.88 13.94 -30.55
CA ARG A 305 14.53 15.08 -31.20
C ARG A 305 14.78 14.87 -32.70
N ARG A 306 14.50 13.68 -33.26
CA ARG A 306 14.58 13.47 -34.72
C ARG A 306 13.51 14.30 -35.41
N LYS A 307 13.91 15.10 -36.42
CA LYS A 307 13.03 16.05 -37.14
C LYS A 307 11.74 15.40 -37.66
N ASP A 308 11.81 14.13 -38.07
CA ASP A 308 10.68 13.40 -38.65
C ASP A 308 10.02 12.41 -37.69
N PHE A 309 10.29 12.50 -36.38
CA PHE A 309 9.80 11.55 -35.38
C PHE A 309 8.28 11.32 -35.48
N ILE A 310 7.49 12.39 -35.50
CA ILE A 310 6.01 12.26 -35.53
C ILE A 310 5.54 11.68 -36.86
N GLY A 311 6.17 12.06 -37.97
CA GLY A 311 5.88 11.52 -39.30
C GLY A 311 6.15 10.01 -39.36
N GLU A 312 7.35 9.59 -38.96
CA GLU A 312 7.75 8.17 -38.92
C GLU A 312 6.95 7.35 -37.89
N TYR A 313 6.61 7.93 -36.74
CA TYR A 313 5.90 7.23 -35.66
C TYR A 313 4.39 7.04 -35.95
N THR A 314 3.79 7.96 -36.72
CA THR A 314 2.37 7.89 -37.12
C THR A 314 2.15 7.34 -38.53
N LEU A 315 3.22 6.89 -39.17
CA LEU A 315 3.20 6.31 -40.51
C LEU A 315 2.31 5.05 -40.52
N GLY A 316 1.39 4.98 -41.49
CA GLY A 316 0.39 3.91 -41.60
C GLY A 316 -0.82 4.02 -40.66
N ILE A 317 -0.99 5.13 -39.94
CA ILE A 317 -2.23 5.43 -39.21
C ILE A 317 -3.05 6.39 -40.06
N GLU A 318 -4.28 6.00 -40.41
CA GLU A 318 -5.17 6.85 -41.20
C GLU A 318 -6.03 7.76 -40.31
N ASP A 319 -6.45 7.28 -39.13
CA ASP A 319 -7.33 8.03 -38.21
C ASP A 319 -6.60 9.21 -37.50
N PRO A 320 -7.06 10.46 -37.71
CA PRO A 320 -6.54 11.64 -37.02
C PRO A 320 -6.80 11.67 -35.49
N ALA A 321 -7.82 10.98 -34.99
CA ALA A 321 -8.09 10.89 -33.55
C ALA A 321 -7.11 9.95 -32.86
N GLU A 322 -6.81 8.81 -33.48
CA GLU A 322 -5.79 7.87 -33.02
C GLU A 322 -4.38 8.49 -33.00
N LYS A 323 -4.00 9.25 -34.05
CA LYS A 323 -2.74 10.02 -34.07
C LYS A 323 -2.61 10.96 -32.87
N ARG A 324 -3.68 11.67 -32.50
CA ARG A 324 -3.70 12.59 -31.34
C ARG A 324 -3.55 11.85 -30.01
N LYS A 325 -4.23 10.72 -29.82
CA LYS A 325 -4.08 9.89 -28.59
C LYS A 325 -2.65 9.38 -28.43
N ILE A 326 -2.04 8.92 -29.52
CA ILE A 326 -0.67 8.42 -29.53
C ILE A 326 0.32 9.53 -29.17
N HIS A 327 0.15 10.71 -29.76
CA HIS A 327 0.96 11.88 -29.44
C HIS A 327 0.87 12.25 -27.94
N GLN A 328 -0.34 12.30 -27.37
CA GLN A 328 -0.53 12.54 -25.93
C GLN A 328 0.11 11.46 -25.05
N ARG A 329 0.07 10.19 -25.46
CA ARG A 329 0.69 9.09 -24.70
C ARG A 329 2.21 9.23 -24.62
N VAL A 330 2.84 9.57 -25.74
CA VAL A 330 4.29 9.82 -25.80
C VAL A 330 4.66 11.01 -24.90
N LEU A 331 3.92 12.12 -25.00
CA LEU A 331 4.17 13.28 -24.13
C LEU A 331 3.93 12.97 -22.64
N ARG A 332 2.92 12.17 -22.29
CA ARG A 332 2.68 11.75 -20.91
C ARG A 332 3.77 10.83 -20.38
N ALA A 333 4.24 9.86 -21.16
CA ALA A 333 5.33 8.98 -20.72
C ALA A 333 6.62 9.76 -20.44
N VAL A 334 6.84 10.87 -21.14
CA VAL A 334 8.01 11.76 -20.97
C VAL A 334 7.76 12.81 -19.86
N GLY A 335 6.52 13.27 -19.71
CA GLY A 335 6.12 14.36 -18.82
C GLY A 335 5.61 13.94 -17.44
N ALA A 336 5.15 12.70 -17.25
CA ALA A 336 4.62 12.20 -15.97
C ALA A 336 5.67 12.03 -14.86
N HIS A 337 6.96 12.20 -15.18
CA HIS A 337 8.08 12.21 -14.22
C HIS A 337 8.65 13.63 -14.00
N ARG A 338 7.84 14.68 -14.19
CA ARG A 338 8.16 16.07 -13.81
C ARG A 338 7.65 16.46 -12.41
N LEU A 339 7.25 15.49 -11.58
CA LEU A 339 6.89 15.70 -10.18
C LEU A 339 7.66 14.70 -9.31
#